data_AF-A0AAP0G1D3-F1
#
_entry.id   AF-A0AAP0G1D3-F1
#
_cell.length_a   1.000
_cell.length_b   1.000
_cell.length_c   1.000
_cell.angle_alpha   90.00
_cell.angle_beta   90.00
_cell.angle_gamma   90.00
#
_symmetry.space_group_name_H-M   'P 1'
#
loop_
_entity.id
_entity.type
_entity.pdbx_description
1 polymer ?
#
loop_
_entity_poly.entity_id
_entity_poly.type
_entity_poly.pdbx_seq_one_letter_code
_entity_poly.pdbx_strand_id
1 'polypeptide(L)'
;MSPAIAPLWDDDEWEVCNDDGFIYKRRRRLALPEGPSPADIEAELRRQKRSRKWRCLRAIRDKYQREIDQWEGLSASLTRLASPPTSTSDAGPSSMDSAPPSPLSLPTVDDLLSTVEAQEMVLRKLSDFCDCVDSFCEAQEERLTQSLIGLPIWGSPRALMRSLCS
;
A
#
# COMPACT_ATOMS: atom_id res chain seq x y z
N MET A 1 39.85 -67.11 -21.35
CA MET A 1 40.33 -65.82 -20.80
C MET A 1 39.61 -64.71 -21.54
N SER A 2 38.64 -64.06 -20.91
CA SER A 2 37.94 -62.89 -21.45
C SER A 2 38.17 -61.73 -20.49
N PRO A 3 38.48 -60.51 -20.96
CA PRO A 3 38.68 -59.38 -20.07
C PRO A 3 37.32 -58.87 -19.57
N ALA A 4 37.26 -58.57 -18.29
CA ALA A 4 36.12 -57.90 -17.67
C ALA A 4 36.10 -56.44 -18.14
N ILE A 5 35.04 -56.06 -18.87
CA ILE A 5 34.69 -54.67 -19.11
C ILE A 5 34.17 -54.12 -17.78
N ALA A 6 34.95 -53.26 -17.14
CA ALA A 6 34.49 -52.51 -15.98
C ALA A 6 33.27 -51.66 -16.40
N PRO A 7 32.18 -51.61 -15.61
CA PRO A 7 31.13 -50.66 -15.88
C PRO A 7 31.72 -49.27 -15.65
N LEU A 8 31.70 -48.43 -16.67
CA LEU A 8 31.87 -47.00 -16.55
C LEU A 8 30.62 -46.50 -15.81
N TRP A 9 30.68 -46.40 -14.48
CA TRP A 9 29.60 -45.76 -13.72
C TRP A 9 29.65 -44.28 -14.10
N ASP A 10 28.75 -43.87 -14.99
CA ASP A 10 28.56 -42.48 -15.39
C ASP A 10 28.19 -41.66 -14.14
N ASP A 11 29.19 -41.00 -13.56
CA ASP A 11 29.03 -39.95 -12.53
C ASP A 11 28.22 -38.74 -13.08
N ASP A 12 27.92 -38.74 -14.39
CA ASP A 12 27.24 -37.69 -15.13
C ASP A 12 25.69 -37.81 -15.16
N GLU A 13 25.12 -38.86 -14.56
CA GLU A 13 23.67 -39.10 -14.61
C GLU A 13 22.87 -38.22 -13.62
N TRP A 14 23.49 -37.72 -12.55
CA TRP A 14 22.80 -37.03 -11.47
C TRP A 14 23.07 -35.52 -11.49
N GLU A 15 22.01 -34.71 -11.41
CA GLU A 15 22.11 -33.26 -11.23
C GLU A 15 21.71 -32.87 -9.80
N VAL A 16 22.41 -31.88 -9.24
CA VAL A 16 22.10 -31.29 -7.94
C VAL A 16 21.12 -30.13 -8.16
N CYS A 17 19.93 -30.23 -7.58
CA CYS A 17 18.89 -29.20 -7.66
C CYS A 17 18.70 -28.52 -6.31
N ASN A 18 18.33 -27.23 -6.34
CA ASN A 18 17.98 -26.46 -5.16
C ASN A 18 16.57 -25.87 -5.34
N ASP A 19 15.62 -26.43 -4.60
CA ASP A 19 14.23 -25.95 -4.55
C ASP A 19 13.98 -25.39 -3.15
N ASP A 20 13.72 -24.09 -3.05
CA ASP A 20 13.42 -23.37 -1.80
C ASP A 20 14.43 -23.57 -0.65
N GLY A 21 15.71 -23.77 -0.98
CA GLY A 21 16.79 -23.96 -0.01
C GLY A 21 17.07 -25.42 0.36
N PHE A 22 16.31 -26.37 -0.19
CA PHE A 22 16.58 -27.80 -0.07
C PHE A 22 17.37 -28.30 -1.26
N ILE A 23 18.54 -28.89 -0.97
CA ILE A 23 19.46 -29.41 -1.99
C ILE A 23 19.28 -30.93 -2.09
N TYR A 24 18.94 -31.44 -3.28
CA TYR A 24 18.79 -32.88 -3.54
C TYR A 24 19.37 -33.29 -4.89
N LYS A 25 19.67 -34.59 -5.06
CA LYS A 25 20.15 -35.19 -6.31
C LYS A 25 19.00 -35.84 -7.07
N ARG A 26 18.86 -35.57 -8.36
CA ARG A 26 17.87 -36.25 -9.24
C ARG A 26 18.49 -36.67 -10.57
N ARG A 27 17.91 -37.68 -11.23
CA ARG A 27 18.37 -38.16 -12.56
C ARG A 27 18.17 -37.05 -13.59
N ARG A 28 19.23 -36.75 -14.35
CA ARG A 28 19.25 -35.76 -15.43
C ARG A 28 18.30 -36.20 -16.53
N ARG A 29 17.20 -35.45 -16.73
CA ARG A 29 16.27 -35.70 -17.84
C ARG A 29 16.91 -35.16 -19.12
N LEU A 30 17.00 -35.98 -20.16
CA LEU A 30 17.44 -35.54 -21.49
C LEU A 30 16.47 -34.45 -21.96
N ALA A 31 16.98 -33.22 -22.10
CA ALA A 31 16.18 -32.05 -22.43
C ALA A 31 15.61 -32.17 -23.86
N LEU A 32 14.34 -32.57 -23.96
CA LEU A 32 13.48 -31.99 -25.00
C LEU A 32 13.27 -30.51 -24.65
N PRO A 33 13.01 -29.62 -25.63
CA PRO A 33 12.76 -28.22 -25.33
C PRO A 33 11.42 -28.13 -24.58
N GLU A 34 11.48 -28.21 -23.26
CA GLU A 34 10.33 -28.01 -22.38
C GLU A 34 9.96 -26.53 -22.44
N GLY A 35 8.70 -26.28 -22.81
CA GLY A 35 8.09 -24.97 -22.62
C GLY A 35 8.11 -24.57 -21.14
N PRO A 36 7.89 -23.28 -20.84
CA PRO A 36 8.00 -22.76 -19.48
C PRO A 36 7.17 -23.61 -18.51
N SER A 37 7.83 -24.11 -17.47
CA SER A 37 7.19 -24.92 -16.43
C SER A 37 6.07 -24.10 -15.79
N PRO A 38 4.95 -24.72 -15.37
CA PRO A 38 3.89 -24.02 -14.62
C PRO A 38 4.43 -23.23 -13.42
N ALA A 39 5.51 -23.71 -12.79
CA ALA A 39 6.22 -23.03 -11.70
C ALA A 39 6.89 -21.72 -12.17
N ASP A 40 7.48 -21.71 -13.36
CA ASP A 40 8.14 -20.54 -13.94
C ASP A 40 7.11 -19.45 -14.30
N ILE A 41 5.95 -19.85 -14.82
CA ILE A 41 4.85 -18.94 -15.14
C ILE A 41 4.33 -18.28 -13.86
N GLU A 42 4.15 -19.04 -12.78
CA GLU A 42 3.67 -18.49 -11.51
C GLU A 42 4.69 -17.53 -10.86
N ALA A 43 5.98 -17.88 -10.92
CA ALA A 43 7.06 -17.04 -10.45
C ALA A 43 7.12 -15.70 -11.21
N GLU A 44 6.92 -15.72 -12.54
CA GLU A 44 6.92 -14.53 -13.37
C GLU A 44 5.69 -13.64 -13.08
N LEU A 45 4.50 -14.22 -12.92
CA LEU A 45 3.32 -13.47 -12.51
C LEU A 45 3.50 -12.80 -11.14
N ARG A 46 4.17 -13.46 -10.18
CA ARG A 46 4.52 -12.85 -8.88
C ARG A 46 5.51 -11.69 -9.04
N ARG A 47 6.55 -11.84 -9.88
CA ARG A 47 7.49 -10.75 -10.20
C ARG A 47 6.75 -9.57 -10.83
N GLN A 48 5.87 -9.82 -11.79
CA GLN A 48 5.09 -8.78 -12.45
C GLN A 48 4.17 -8.03 -11.48
N LYS A 49 3.48 -8.75 -10.57
CA LYS A 49 2.66 -8.15 -9.51
C LYS A 49 3.50 -7.24 -8.58
N ARG A 50 4.67 -7.72 -8.14
CA ARG A 50 5.61 -6.93 -7.32
C ARG A 50 6.07 -5.67 -8.06
N SER A 51 6.45 -5.80 -9.32
CA SER A 51 6.88 -4.67 -10.15
C SER A 51 5.78 -3.63 -10.38
N ARG A 52 4.51 -4.06 -10.52
CA ARG A 52 3.36 -3.13 -10.60
C ARG A 52 3.13 -2.39 -9.30
N LYS A 53 3.11 -3.11 -8.16
CA LYS A 53 2.95 -2.53 -6.83
C LYS A 53 4.06 -1.51 -6.56
N TRP A 54 5.31 -1.88 -6.84
CA TRP A 54 6.45 -1.01 -6.60
C TRP A 54 6.44 0.25 -7.47
N ARG A 55 6.05 0.15 -8.75
CA ARG A 55 5.87 1.34 -9.61
C ARG A 55 4.78 2.27 -9.09
N CYS A 56 3.65 1.73 -8.63
CA CYS A 56 2.58 2.53 -8.06
C CYS A 56 3.02 3.25 -6.78
N LEU A 57 3.66 2.53 -5.84
CA LEU A 57 4.18 3.12 -4.61
C LEU A 57 5.23 4.20 -4.89
N ARG A 58 6.10 3.97 -5.87
CA ARG A 58 7.08 4.96 -6.31
C ARG A 58 6.42 6.21 -6.86
N ALA A 59 5.42 6.07 -7.73
CA ALA A 59 4.68 7.20 -8.29
C ALA A 59 3.96 8.01 -7.20
N ILE A 60 3.38 7.34 -6.21
CA ILE A 60 2.72 7.99 -5.06
C ILE A 60 3.75 8.79 -4.24
N ARG A 61 4.89 8.17 -3.91
CA ARG A 61 5.98 8.85 -3.22
C ARG A 61 6.45 10.09 -3.99
N ASP A 62 6.70 9.95 -5.30
CA ASP A 62 7.19 11.05 -6.14
C ASP A 62 6.14 12.16 -6.30
N LYS A 63 4.84 11.84 -6.21
CA LYS A 63 3.77 12.82 -6.14
C LYS A 63 3.85 13.61 -4.83
N TYR A 64 3.83 12.92 -3.68
CA TYR A 64 3.85 13.59 -2.39
C TYR A 64 5.14 14.36 -2.13
N GLN A 65 6.28 13.87 -2.62
CA GLN A 65 7.54 14.61 -2.52
C GLN A 65 7.44 15.96 -3.23
N ARG A 66 6.91 16.00 -4.46
CA ARG A 66 6.71 17.26 -5.20
C ARG A 66 5.76 18.22 -4.50
N GLU A 67 4.69 17.69 -3.92
CA GLU A 67 3.76 18.50 -3.13
C GLU A 67 4.49 19.09 -1.92
N ILE A 68 5.24 18.29 -1.16
CA ILE A 68 6.05 18.76 -0.02
C ILE A 68 7.01 19.86 -0.46
N ASP A 69 7.79 19.64 -1.53
CA ASP A 69 8.74 20.63 -2.05
C ASP A 69 8.04 21.95 -2.42
N GLN A 70 6.82 21.87 -2.97
CA GLN A 70 6.00 23.03 -3.29
C GLN A 70 5.53 23.77 -2.03
N TRP A 71 5.03 23.03 -1.02
CA TRP A 71 4.61 23.60 0.26
C TRP A 71 5.78 24.27 0.99
N GLU A 72 6.96 23.64 0.99
CA GLU A 72 8.18 24.20 1.55
C GLU A 72 8.57 25.49 0.83
N GLY A 73 8.55 25.51 -0.51
CA GLY A 73 8.85 26.71 -1.30
C GLY A 73 7.88 27.87 -1.02
N LEU A 74 6.58 27.58 -0.91
CA LEU A 74 5.56 28.58 -0.56
C LEU A 74 5.76 29.09 0.87
N SER A 75 6.02 28.21 1.83
CA SER A 75 6.25 28.58 3.22
C SER A 75 7.52 29.45 3.39
N ALA A 76 8.59 29.14 2.66
CA ALA A 76 9.81 29.94 2.64
C ALA A 76 9.59 31.30 1.97
N SER A 77 8.75 31.37 0.94
CA SER A 77 8.35 32.64 0.31
C SER A 77 7.54 33.51 1.28
N LEU A 78 6.53 32.93 1.94
CA LEU A 78 5.73 33.64 2.95
C LEU A 78 6.59 34.12 4.12
N THR A 79 7.52 33.29 4.59
CA THR A 79 8.44 33.67 5.67
C THR A 79 9.36 34.83 5.25
N ARG A 80 9.85 34.83 4.00
CA ARG A 80 10.63 35.96 3.46
C ARG A 80 9.83 37.25 3.35
N LEU A 81 8.56 37.17 2.96
CA LEU A 81 7.66 38.33 2.89
C LEU A 81 7.23 38.82 4.28
N ALA A 82 7.12 37.92 5.25
CA ALA A 82 6.78 38.22 6.63
C ALA A 82 7.98 38.70 7.47
N SER A 83 9.21 38.42 7.02
CA SER A 83 10.41 39.00 7.63
C SER A 83 10.47 40.49 7.30
N PRO A 84 10.49 41.40 8.29
CA PRO A 84 10.81 42.79 8.04
C PRO A 84 12.22 42.90 7.42
N PRO A 85 12.52 43.95 6.63
CA PRO A 85 13.88 44.17 6.14
C PRO A 85 14.78 44.37 7.36
N THR A 86 15.60 43.37 7.68
CA THR A 86 16.75 43.55 8.55
C THR A 86 17.66 44.54 7.83
N SER A 87 17.59 45.77 8.27
CA SER A 87 18.46 46.87 7.92
C SER A 87 19.92 46.46 8.21
N THR A 88 20.61 45.94 7.20
CA THR A 88 22.06 46.13 7.09
C THR A 88 22.28 47.62 6.84
N SER A 89 22.61 48.31 7.92
CA SER A 89 23.08 49.69 7.92
C SER A 89 24.34 49.78 7.07
N ASP A 90 24.26 50.41 5.91
CA ASP A 90 25.35 51.24 5.41
C ASP A 90 24.80 52.46 4.65
N ALA A 91 25.52 53.56 4.75
CA ALA A 91 25.02 54.94 4.81
C ALA A 91 24.38 55.54 3.53
N GLY A 92 23.43 56.47 3.75
CA GLY A 92 23.02 57.50 2.77
C GLY A 92 21.63 58.08 3.02
N PRO A 93 21.46 59.37 3.39
CA PRO A 93 20.13 59.92 3.67
C PRO A 93 19.49 60.41 2.38
N SER A 94 18.33 59.87 2.02
CA SER A 94 17.43 60.57 1.10
C SER A 94 15.98 60.10 1.22
N SER A 95 15.17 61.07 1.60
CA SER A 95 13.80 61.31 1.15
C SER A 95 12.68 60.34 1.53
N MET A 96 11.84 60.87 2.40
CA MET A 96 10.40 60.67 2.56
C MET A 96 9.71 59.98 1.37
N ASP A 97 9.10 58.82 1.64
CA ASP A 97 7.67 58.60 1.39
C ASP A 97 7.21 57.37 2.20
N SER A 98 6.53 57.61 3.32
CA SER A 98 5.89 56.53 4.08
C SER A 98 4.49 56.31 3.53
N ALA A 99 4.37 55.41 2.54
CA ALA A 99 3.09 54.81 2.22
C ALA A 99 2.76 53.75 3.29
N PRO A 100 1.57 53.79 3.93
CA PRO A 100 1.18 52.75 4.86
C PRO A 100 0.95 51.43 4.11
N PRO A 101 1.33 50.27 4.65
CA PRO A 101 0.92 49.00 4.08
C PRO A 101 -0.61 48.91 4.20
N SER A 102 -1.27 48.73 3.06
CA SER A 102 -2.70 48.45 2.99
C SER A 102 -3.08 47.38 4.02
N PRO A 103 -4.16 47.57 4.79
CA PRO A 103 -4.59 46.56 5.75
C PRO A 103 -4.91 45.30 4.96
N LEU A 104 -4.17 44.22 5.24
CA LEU A 104 -4.57 42.87 4.85
C LEU A 104 -5.98 42.68 5.39
N SER A 105 -6.96 42.63 4.48
CA SER A 105 -8.37 42.46 4.81
C SER A 105 -8.51 41.20 5.65
N LEU A 106 -8.67 41.35 6.98
CA LEU A 106 -9.02 40.24 7.83
C LEU A 106 -10.32 39.65 7.28
N PRO A 107 -10.42 38.30 7.14
CA PRO A 107 -11.67 37.66 6.75
C PRO A 107 -12.78 38.18 7.67
N THR A 108 -13.87 38.64 7.07
CA THR A 108 -14.99 39.13 7.86
C THR A 108 -15.61 37.97 8.63
N VAL A 109 -16.31 38.25 9.73
CA VAL A 109 -16.97 37.21 10.53
C VAL A 109 -17.96 36.41 9.68
N ASP A 110 -18.61 37.06 8.71
CA ASP A 110 -19.50 36.41 7.74
C ASP A 110 -18.75 35.46 6.80
N ASP A 111 -17.55 35.83 6.33
CA ASP A 111 -16.71 34.92 5.54
C ASP A 111 -16.34 33.68 6.37
N LEU A 112 -15.91 33.87 7.62
CA LEU A 112 -15.59 32.76 8.52
C LEU A 112 -16.81 31.87 8.78
N LEU A 113 -17.97 32.47 9.04
CA LEU A 113 -19.22 31.73 9.24
C LEU A 113 -19.58 30.90 8.01
N SER A 114 -19.49 31.50 6.81
CA SER A 114 -19.77 30.80 5.56
C SER A 114 -18.82 29.62 5.32
N THR A 115 -17.54 29.74 5.71
CA THR A 115 -16.57 28.64 5.61
C THR A 115 -16.88 27.50 6.57
N VAL A 116 -17.34 27.82 7.78
CA VAL A 116 -17.71 26.84 8.80
C VAL A 116 -18.97 26.09 8.39
N GLU A 117 -19.98 26.77 7.86
CA GLU A 117 -21.19 26.15 7.32
C GLU A 117 -20.89 25.20 6.15
N ALA A 118 -19.96 25.57 5.26
CA ALA A 118 -19.52 24.70 4.18
C ALA A 118 -18.76 23.46 4.70
N GLN A 119 -17.90 23.62 5.70
CA GLN A 119 -17.20 22.50 6.35
C GLN A 119 -18.17 21.58 7.10
N GLU A 120 -19.20 22.12 7.73
CA GLU A 120 -20.24 21.34 8.39
C GLU A 120 -20.96 20.41 7.38
N MET A 121 -21.26 20.90 6.17
CA MET A 121 -21.86 20.05 5.13
C MET A 121 -20.96 18.86 4.77
N VAL A 122 -19.64 19.09 4.70
CA VAL A 122 -18.67 18.01 4.42
C VAL A 122 -18.63 17.00 5.57
N LEU A 123 -18.62 17.49 6.82
CA LEU A 123 -18.61 16.63 8.01
C LEU A 123 -19.89 15.79 8.12
N ARG A 124 -21.06 16.39 7.83
CA ARG A 124 -22.33 15.65 7.80
C ARG A 124 -22.29 14.51 6.77
N LYS A 125 -21.82 14.79 5.55
CA LYS A 125 -21.67 13.75 4.52
C LYS A 125 -20.70 12.64 4.92
N LEU A 126 -19.62 12.99 5.63
CA LEU A 126 -18.68 11.99 6.14
C LEU A 126 -19.33 11.12 7.23
N SER A 127 -20.12 11.73 8.12
CA SER A 127 -20.91 11.01 9.12
C SER A 127 -21.90 10.05 8.47
N ASP A 128 -22.65 10.49 7.45
CA ASP A 128 -23.59 9.64 6.72
C ASP A 128 -22.89 8.42 6.09
N PHE A 129 -21.65 8.61 5.59
CA PHE A 129 -20.86 7.51 5.05
C PHE A 129 -20.43 6.53 6.14
N CYS A 130 -20.01 7.02 7.31
CA CYS A 130 -19.70 6.17 8.46
C CYS A 130 -20.92 5.34 8.88
N ASP A 131 -22.10 5.95 9.01
CA ASP A 131 -23.33 5.24 9.37
C ASP A 131 -23.69 4.15 8.35
N CYS A 132 -23.47 4.42 7.05
CA CYS A 132 -23.66 3.45 5.98
C CYS A 132 -22.68 2.27 6.09
N VAL A 133 -21.41 2.54 6.39
CA VAL A 133 -20.39 1.50 6.57
C VAL A 133 -20.67 0.66 7.82
N ASP A 134 -21.07 1.30 8.93
CA ASP A 134 -21.36 0.61 10.18
C ASP A 134 -22.56 -0.32 10.01
N SER A 135 -23.66 0.16 9.43
CA SER A 135 -24.84 -0.69 9.16
C SER A 135 -24.54 -1.86 8.20
N PHE A 136 -23.66 -1.67 7.22
CA PHE A 136 -23.20 -2.76 6.36
C PHE A 136 -22.38 -3.79 7.13
N CYS A 137 -21.48 -3.35 8.01
CA CYS A 137 -20.67 -4.22 8.85
C CYS A 137 -21.54 -5.01 9.82
N GLU A 138 -22.48 -4.36 10.50
CA GLU A 138 -23.44 -5.00 11.41
C GLU A 138 -24.25 -6.09 10.67
N ALA A 139 -24.81 -5.78 9.51
CA ALA A 139 -25.57 -6.75 8.72
C ALA A 139 -24.70 -7.94 8.28
N GLN A 140 -23.42 -7.72 7.96
CA GLN A 140 -22.50 -8.79 7.62
C GLN A 140 -22.16 -9.65 8.84
N GLU A 141 -21.92 -9.04 9.99
CA GLU A 141 -21.64 -9.72 11.25
C GLU A 141 -22.84 -10.58 11.67
N GLU A 142 -24.05 -10.02 11.67
CA GLU A 142 -25.27 -10.76 11.98
C GLU A 142 -25.45 -11.96 11.06
N ARG A 143 -25.21 -11.80 9.75
CA ARG A 143 -25.29 -12.91 8.79
C ARG A 143 -24.29 -14.02 9.10
N LEU A 144 -23.04 -13.68 9.42
CA LEU A 144 -22.03 -14.66 9.79
C LEU A 144 -22.39 -15.37 11.10
N THR A 145 -22.89 -14.61 12.06
CA THR A 145 -23.32 -15.12 13.36
C THR A 145 -24.47 -16.10 13.19
N GLN A 146 -25.51 -15.75 12.42
CA GLN A 146 -26.62 -16.65 12.10
C GLN A 146 -26.15 -17.93 11.40
N SER A 147 -25.21 -17.81 10.46
CA SER A 147 -24.60 -18.97 9.79
C SER A 147 -23.89 -19.89 10.78
N LEU A 148 -23.11 -19.31 11.70
CA LEU A 148 -22.35 -20.06 12.70
C LEU A 148 -23.26 -20.77 13.70
N ILE A 149 -24.26 -20.08 14.25
CA ILE A 149 -25.20 -20.66 15.22
C ILE A 149 -26.08 -21.75 14.57
N GLY A 150 -26.38 -21.59 13.28
CA GLY A 150 -27.16 -22.57 12.51
C GLY A 150 -26.42 -23.89 12.23
N LEU A 151 -25.11 -23.99 12.52
CA LEU A 151 -24.37 -25.22 12.24
C LEU A 151 -24.76 -26.34 13.22
N PRO A 152 -24.94 -27.58 12.72
CA PRO A 152 -25.36 -28.72 13.54
C PRO A 152 -24.34 -29.11 14.61
N ILE A 153 -23.10 -28.63 14.51
CA ILE A 153 -22.03 -28.76 15.52
C ILE A 153 -22.37 -28.09 16.85
N TRP A 154 -23.22 -27.05 16.84
CA TRP A 154 -23.69 -26.36 18.04
C TRP A 154 -25.00 -26.94 18.60
N GLY A 155 -25.53 -27.99 17.96
CA GLY A 155 -26.70 -28.75 18.43
C GLY A 155 -26.35 -29.73 19.56
N SER A 156 -27.30 -30.60 19.93
CA SER A 156 -27.08 -31.62 20.97
C SER A 156 -25.92 -32.55 20.58
N PRO A 157 -24.85 -32.69 21.40
CA PRO A 157 -23.71 -33.56 21.10
C PRO A 157 -24.13 -35.01 20.80
N ARG A 158 -25.23 -35.46 21.44
CA ARG A 158 -25.81 -36.80 21.20
C ARG A 158 -26.43 -36.96 19.83
N ALA A 159 -26.99 -35.90 19.23
CA ALA A 159 -27.53 -35.95 17.87
C ALA A 159 -26.41 -36.07 16.83
N LEU A 160 -25.30 -35.38 17.07
CA LEU A 160 -24.12 -35.40 16.20
C LEU A 160 -23.45 -36.78 16.20
N MET A 161 -23.23 -37.38 17.38
CA MET A 161 -22.67 -38.73 17.45
C MET A 161 -23.54 -39.78 16.74
N ARG A 162 -24.87 -39.67 16.79
CA ARG A 162 -25.76 -40.59 16.06
C ARG A 162 -25.61 -40.48 14.54
N SER A 163 -25.38 -39.28 14.01
CA SER A 163 -25.18 -39.06 12.57
C SER A 163 -23.82 -39.56 12.06
N LEU A 164 -22.82 -39.67 12.93
CA LEU A 164 -21.49 -40.17 12.57
C LEU A 164 -21.38 -41.70 12.69
N CYS A 165 -22.30 -42.33 13.40
CA CYS A 165 -22.34 -43.78 13.60
C CYS A 165 -23.26 -44.52 12.59
N SER A 166 -23.79 -43.82 11.58
CA SER A 166 -24.59 -44.41 10.48
C SER A 166 -23.76 -44.65 9.23
#